data_AF-A0A7A6R0D7-F1
#
_entry.id   AF-A0A7A6R0D7-F1
#
_cell.length_a   1.000
_cell.length_b   1.000
_cell.length_c   1.000
_cell.angle_alpha   90.00
_cell.angle_beta   90.00
_cell.angle_gamma   90.00
#
_symmetry.space_group_name_H-M   'P 1'
#
loop_
_entity.id
_entity.type
_entity.pdbx_description
1 polymer ?
#
loop_
_entity_poly.entity_id
_entity_poly.type
_entity_poly.pdbx_seq_one_letter_code
_entity_poly.pdbx_strand_id
1 'polypeptide(L)'
;MKLMETLNQCINAGHEMTKAIAIAQFNDDSPEARKITRRWRIGEAADLVGVSSQAIRDAEKAGRLPHPDMEIRGRVEQRVGYTIEQINHMRDVFGTRLRRAEDVFPPVIGVAAHKGGVYKTSVSVHLAQDLALKGLRVLLVEGNDPQGTASMYHGWVPDLHIHAEDTLLPFYLGEKDDVTYAIKP
;
A
#
# COMPACT_ATOMS: atom_id res chain seq x y z
N MET A 1 42.58 1.35 24.60
CA MET A 1 41.27 0.97 24.05
C MET A 1 41.52 -0.07 22.97
N LYS A 2 40.94 -1.27 23.06
CA LYS A 2 41.20 -2.33 22.07
C LYS A 2 40.43 -2.00 20.79
N LEU A 3 41.03 -2.25 19.62
CA LEU A 3 40.44 -1.93 18.30
C LEU A 3 38.98 -2.39 18.17
N MET A 4 38.64 -3.57 18.69
CA MET A 4 37.28 -4.11 18.70
C MET A 4 36.29 -3.27 19.51
N GLU A 5 36.72 -2.71 20.64
CA GLU A 5 35.87 -1.84 21.47
C GLU A 5 35.57 -0.54 20.71
N THR A 6 36.59 0.07 20.10
CA THR A 6 36.42 1.27 19.28
C THR A 6 35.49 1.01 18.10
N LEU A 7 35.66 -0.10 17.39
CA LEU A 7 34.82 -0.46 16.25
C LEU A 7 33.35 -0.62 16.66
N ASN A 8 33.09 -1.34 17.76
CA ASN A 8 31.74 -1.52 18.28
C ASN A 8 31.12 -0.18 18.72
N GLN A 9 31.90 0.71 19.33
CA GLN A 9 31.43 2.06 19.66
C GLN A 9 31.05 2.85 18.42
N CYS A 10 31.86 2.81 17.35
CA CYS A 10 31.55 3.48 16.10
C CYS A 10 30.29 2.92 15.42
N ILE A 11 30.10 1.61 15.42
CA ILE A 11 28.89 0.96 14.86
C ILE A 11 27.66 1.42 15.63
N ASN A 12 27.69 1.36 16.96
CA ASN A 12 26.57 1.78 17.80
C ASN A 12 26.25 3.27 17.60
N ALA A 13 27.25 4.14 17.60
CA ALA A 13 27.07 5.56 17.34
C ALA A 13 26.49 5.82 15.94
N GLY A 14 26.92 5.05 14.93
CA GLY A 14 26.37 5.10 13.58
C GLY A 14 24.89 4.72 13.53
N HIS A 15 24.49 3.63 14.19
CA HIS A 15 23.08 3.22 14.26
C HIS A 15 22.20 4.26 14.94
N GLU A 16 22.65 4.82 16.07
CA GLU A 16 21.92 5.88 16.77
C GLU A 16 21.78 7.15 15.89
N MET A 17 22.83 7.50 15.16
CA MET A 17 22.79 8.64 14.23
C MET A 17 21.80 8.40 13.08
N THR A 18 21.83 7.23 12.43
CA THR A 18 20.90 6.89 11.35
C THR A 18 19.46 6.93 11.85
N LYS A 19 19.19 6.35 13.02
CA LYS A 19 17.87 6.37 13.64
C LYS A 19 17.40 7.80 13.95
N ALA A 20 18.27 8.64 14.50
CA ALA A 20 17.94 10.04 14.77
C ALA A 20 17.63 10.83 13.49
N ILE A 21 18.37 10.59 12.40
CA ILE A 21 18.10 11.19 11.09
C ILE A 21 16.74 10.72 10.56
N ALA A 22 16.46 9.41 10.62
CA ALA A 22 15.19 8.85 10.15
C ALA A 22 14.00 9.42 10.95
N ILE A 23 14.11 9.55 12.28
CA ILE A 23 13.09 10.20 13.11
C ILE A 23 12.93 11.68 12.71
N ALA A 24 14.03 12.41 12.54
CA ALA A 24 13.98 13.83 12.17
C ALA A 24 13.36 14.06 10.78
N GLN A 25 13.59 13.15 9.84
CA GLN A 25 13.12 13.25 8.46
C GLN A 25 11.70 12.73 8.26
N PHE A 26 11.36 11.61 8.91
CA PHE A 26 10.13 10.87 8.64
C PHE A 26 9.17 10.81 9.82
N ASN A 27 9.61 11.04 11.06
CA ASN A 27 8.79 11.12 12.29
C ASN A 27 7.46 10.34 12.32
N ASP A 28 6.36 10.95 11.88
CA ASP A 28 4.98 10.43 11.90
C ASP A 28 4.55 9.69 10.61
N ASP A 29 5.44 9.63 9.62
CA ASP A 29 5.27 8.87 8.39
C ASP A 29 5.17 7.38 8.72
N SER A 30 3.99 6.85 8.42
CA SER A 30 3.55 5.52 8.79
C SER A 30 2.56 5.02 7.74
N PRO A 31 2.34 3.70 7.64
CA PRO A 31 1.30 3.15 6.76
C PRO A 31 -0.07 3.77 7.01
N GLU A 32 -0.40 4.04 8.28
CA GLU A 32 -1.63 4.70 8.70
C GLU A 32 -1.70 6.15 8.18
N ALA A 33 -0.62 6.91 8.29
CA ALA A 33 -0.55 8.28 7.77
C ALA A 33 -0.66 8.34 6.24
N ARG A 34 -0.27 7.26 5.54
CA ARG A 34 -0.36 7.14 4.08
C ARG A 34 -1.67 6.55 3.57
N LYS A 35 -2.64 6.29 4.45
CA LYS A 35 -3.96 5.83 4.05
C LYS A 35 -4.63 6.85 3.11
N ILE A 36 -5.20 6.36 2.02
CA ILE A 36 -5.84 7.23 1.03
C ILE A 36 -7.07 7.93 1.62
N THR A 37 -7.03 9.26 1.66
CA THR A 37 -8.13 10.11 2.15
C THR A 37 -8.98 10.69 1.02
N ARG A 38 -8.59 10.43 -0.24
CA ARG A 38 -9.31 10.91 -1.42
C ARG A 38 -10.76 10.43 -1.42
N ARG A 39 -11.66 11.34 -1.77
CA ARG A 39 -13.07 11.06 -2.05
C ARG A 39 -13.32 11.18 -3.55
N TRP A 40 -13.85 10.14 -4.16
CA TRP A 40 -14.23 10.13 -5.59
C TRP A 40 -15.68 10.60 -5.74
N ARG A 41 -15.92 11.53 -6.67
CA ARG A 41 -17.28 11.94 -6.99
C ARG A 41 -18.03 10.81 -7.68
N ILE A 42 -19.36 10.89 -7.71
CA ILE A 42 -20.20 9.82 -8.27
C ILE A 42 -19.91 9.48 -9.74
N GLY A 43 -19.40 10.42 -10.53
CA GLY A 43 -18.93 10.13 -11.89
C GLY A 43 -17.71 9.22 -11.88
N GLU A 44 -16.65 9.65 -11.19
CA GLU A 44 -15.40 8.89 -11.08
C GLU A 44 -15.61 7.53 -10.38
N ALA A 45 -16.47 7.48 -9.37
CA ALA A 45 -16.84 6.23 -8.71
C ALA A 45 -17.58 5.30 -9.66
N ALA A 46 -18.49 5.81 -10.48
CA ALA A 46 -19.20 5.02 -11.49
C ALA A 46 -18.22 4.43 -12.53
N ASP A 47 -17.25 5.23 -12.99
CA ASP A 47 -16.19 4.76 -13.89
C ASP A 47 -15.36 3.64 -13.26
N LEU A 48 -14.97 3.79 -11.98
CA LEU A 48 -14.22 2.78 -11.24
C LEU A 48 -15.03 1.50 -10.98
N VAL A 49 -16.33 1.62 -10.73
CA VAL A 49 -17.22 0.46 -10.52
C VAL A 49 -17.58 -0.22 -11.84
N GLY A 50 -17.55 0.50 -12.97
CA GLY A 50 -17.98 -0.02 -14.27
C GLY A 50 -19.50 0.02 -14.47
N VAL A 51 -20.18 1.02 -13.88
CA VAL A 51 -21.63 1.24 -14.02
C VAL A 51 -21.92 2.70 -14.33
N SER A 52 -23.18 3.08 -14.55
CA SER A 52 -23.57 4.49 -14.67
C SER A 52 -23.75 5.14 -13.28
N SER A 53 -23.55 6.46 -13.18
CA SER A 53 -23.86 7.19 -11.93
C SER A 53 -25.33 7.07 -11.54
N GLN A 54 -26.23 6.85 -12.49
CA GLN A 54 -27.66 6.64 -12.21
C GLN A 54 -27.90 5.28 -11.52
N ALA A 55 -27.22 4.22 -11.96
CA ALA A 55 -27.31 2.91 -11.32
C ALA A 55 -26.91 2.95 -9.84
N ILE A 56 -25.88 3.75 -9.50
CA ILE A 56 -25.49 3.98 -8.10
C ILE A 56 -26.62 4.66 -7.33
N ARG A 57 -27.19 5.76 -7.85
CA ARG A 57 -28.30 6.47 -7.18
C ARG A 57 -29.53 5.59 -6.98
N ASP A 58 -29.86 4.76 -7.97
CA ASP A 58 -31.02 3.88 -7.90
C ASP A 58 -30.80 2.75 -6.90
N ALA A 59 -29.58 2.19 -6.83
CA ALA A 59 -29.21 1.21 -5.82
C ALA A 59 -29.24 1.79 -4.40
N GLU A 60 -28.81 3.04 -4.20
CA GLU A 60 -28.94 3.74 -2.91
C GLU A 60 -30.43 3.94 -2.54
N LYS A 61 -31.27 4.41 -3.47
CA LYS A 61 -32.72 4.58 -3.23
C LYS A 61 -33.43 3.27 -2.92
N ALA A 62 -33.01 2.18 -3.56
CA ALA A 62 -33.54 0.84 -3.33
C ALA A 62 -33.00 0.18 -2.05
N GLY A 63 -32.11 0.85 -1.30
CA GLY A 63 -31.50 0.31 -0.09
C GLY A 63 -30.47 -0.79 -0.32
N ARG A 64 -30.03 -1.02 -1.57
CA ARG A 64 -28.96 -1.98 -1.90
C ARG A 64 -27.57 -1.45 -1.57
N LEU A 65 -27.40 -0.13 -1.60
CA LEU A 65 -26.18 0.55 -1.16
C LEU A 65 -26.51 1.43 0.06
N PRO A 66 -25.54 1.64 0.97
CA PRO A 66 -25.69 2.60 2.05
C PRO A 66 -26.00 4.00 1.52
N HIS A 67 -26.66 4.82 2.33
CA HIS A 67 -26.81 6.24 2.02
C HIS A 67 -25.43 6.89 1.86
N PRO A 68 -25.25 7.77 0.86
CA PRO A 68 -23.98 8.43 0.62
C PRO A 68 -23.63 9.35 1.79
N ASP A 69 -22.33 9.52 2.04
CA ASP A 69 -21.85 10.55 2.96
C ASP A 69 -22.21 11.93 2.41
N MET A 70 -22.99 12.69 3.19
CA MET A 70 -23.43 14.05 2.86
C MET A 70 -22.74 15.08 3.75
N GLU A 71 -22.49 16.26 3.21
CA GLU A 71 -21.93 17.40 3.94
C GLU A 71 -22.64 18.68 3.49
N ILE A 72 -22.88 19.59 4.45
CA ILE A 72 -23.41 20.92 4.16
C ILE A 72 -22.26 21.78 3.63
N ARG A 73 -22.37 22.21 2.37
CA ARG A 73 -21.45 23.19 1.77
C ARG A 73 -22.19 24.50 1.54
N GLY A 74 -21.97 25.44 2.45
CA GLY A 74 -22.72 26.70 2.49
C GLY A 74 -24.17 26.46 2.94
N ARG A 75 -25.13 26.58 2.02
CA ARG A 75 -26.56 26.35 2.27
C ARG A 75 -27.12 25.09 1.60
N VAL A 76 -26.27 24.34 0.91
CA VAL A 76 -26.68 23.18 0.09
C VAL A 76 -26.03 21.93 0.65
N GLU A 77 -26.84 20.89 0.84
CA GLU A 77 -26.35 19.57 1.18
C GLU A 77 -25.81 18.89 -0.09
N GLN A 78 -24.57 18.41 -0.04
CA GLN A 78 -23.89 17.79 -1.17
C GLN A 78 -23.21 16.49 -0.75
N ARG A 79 -23.05 15.58 -1.72
CA ARG A 79 -22.29 14.34 -1.50
C ARG A 79 -20.81 14.68 -1.31
N VAL A 80 -20.22 14.12 -0.25
CA VAL A 80 -18.78 14.22 0.01
C VAL A 80 -17.97 13.47 -1.06
N GLY A 81 -18.56 12.42 -1.62
CA GLY A 81 -17.90 11.45 -2.49
C GLY A 81 -17.60 10.15 -1.73
N TYR A 82 -17.03 9.18 -2.44
CA TYR A 82 -16.87 7.82 -1.94
C TYR A 82 -15.42 7.54 -1.60
N THR A 83 -15.15 6.75 -0.56
CA THR A 83 -13.82 6.16 -0.34
C THR A 83 -13.59 4.98 -1.29
N ILE A 84 -12.34 4.52 -1.40
CA ILE A 84 -12.02 3.34 -2.19
C ILE A 84 -12.69 2.06 -1.63
N GLU A 85 -12.89 1.99 -0.31
CA GLU A 85 -13.60 0.89 0.35
C GLU A 85 -15.08 0.88 -0.01
N GLN A 86 -15.73 2.05 -0.02
CA GLN A 86 -17.12 2.18 -0.48
C GLN A 86 -17.23 1.79 -1.96
N ILE A 87 -16.29 2.20 -2.81
CA ILE A 87 -16.24 1.80 -4.23
C ILE A 87 -16.06 0.29 -4.38
N ASN A 88 -15.20 -0.33 -3.58
CA ASN A 88 -15.04 -1.79 -3.59
C ASN A 88 -16.31 -2.51 -3.13
N HIS A 89 -17.02 -1.98 -2.14
CA HIS A 89 -18.32 -2.50 -1.73
C HIS A 89 -19.36 -2.38 -2.86
N MET A 90 -19.38 -1.26 -3.59
CA MET A 90 -20.24 -1.11 -4.77
C MET A 90 -19.91 -2.16 -5.83
N ARG A 91 -18.62 -2.39 -6.12
CA ARG A 91 -18.19 -3.44 -7.05
C ARG A 91 -18.69 -4.83 -6.64
N ASP A 92 -18.73 -5.12 -5.34
CA ASP A 92 -19.29 -6.37 -4.82
C ASP A 92 -20.82 -6.42 -5.01
N VAL A 93 -21.55 -5.33 -4.73
CA VAL A 93 -23.02 -5.24 -4.90
C VAL A 93 -23.46 -5.30 -6.37
N PHE A 94 -22.65 -4.77 -7.29
CA PHE A 94 -22.91 -4.83 -8.74
C PHE A 94 -22.29 -6.06 -9.42
N GLY A 95 -21.48 -6.85 -8.71
CA GLY A 95 -20.80 -8.02 -9.28
C GLY A 95 -19.69 -7.68 -10.28
N THR A 96 -19.13 -6.47 -10.22
CA THR A 96 -18.08 -6.00 -11.14
C THR A 96 -16.67 -6.13 -10.57
N ARG A 97 -16.53 -6.56 -9.31
CA ARG A 97 -15.21 -6.70 -8.68
C ARG A 97 -14.40 -7.80 -9.34
N LEU A 98 -13.24 -7.45 -9.88
CA LEU A 98 -12.30 -8.41 -10.42
C LEU A 98 -11.76 -9.30 -9.28
N ARG A 99 -12.02 -10.61 -9.38
CA ARG A 99 -11.49 -11.62 -8.46
C ARG A 99 -10.96 -12.81 -9.25
N ARG A 100 -9.84 -13.34 -8.78
CA ARG A 100 -9.35 -14.66 -9.21
C ARG A 100 -10.22 -15.75 -8.56
N ALA A 101 -10.45 -16.86 -9.27
CA ALA A 101 -11.03 -18.07 -8.67
C ALA A 101 -10.10 -18.63 -7.59
N GLU A 102 -10.62 -19.05 -6.43
CA GLU A 102 -9.82 -19.33 -5.22
C GLU A 102 -8.70 -20.36 -5.42
N ASP A 103 -8.93 -21.34 -6.28
CA ASP A 103 -8.07 -22.49 -6.60
C ASP A 103 -6.91 -22.20 -7.57
N VAL A 104 -6.78 -20.96 -8.06
CA VAL A 104 -5.81 -20.62 -9.11
C VAL A 104 -4.53 -19.94 -8.58
N PHE A 105 -3.39 -20.16 -9.23
CA PHE A 105 -2.25 -19.22 -9.28
C PHE A 105 -2.58 -17.70 -9.27
N PRO A 106 -2.23 -16.79 -8.30
CA PRO A 106 -2.20 -15.38 -8.66
C PRO A 106 -1.19 -15.13 -9.80
N PRO A 107 -1.52 -14.32 -10.83
CA PRO A 107 -0.55 -13.92 -11.83
C PRO A 107 0.61 -13.18 -11.18
N VAL A 108 1.84 -13.55 -11.53
CA VAL A 108 3.07 -12.92 -11.03
C VAL A 108 3.67 -12.06 -12.12
N ILE A 109 3.89 -10.78 -11.83
CA ILE A 109 4.49 -9.82 -12.76
C ILE A 109 5.88 -9.44 -12.25
N GLY A 110 6.91 -9.80 -13.02
CA GLY A 110 8.28 -9.38 -12.76
C GLY A 110 8.61 -8.07 -13.46
N VAL A 111 8.94 -7.03 -12.69
CA VAL A 111 9.47 -5.76 -13.24
C VAL A 111 11.00 -5.79 -13.16
N ALA A 112 11.64 -6.14 -14.27
CA ALA A 112 13.09 -6.24 -14.36
C ALA A 112 13.69 -5.08 -15.17
N ALA A 113 14.87 -4.62 -14.78
CA ALA A 113 15.68 -3.70 -15.57
C ALA A 113 17.16 -3.81 -15.24
N HIS A 114 18.00 -3.71 -16.28
CA HIS A 114 19.41 -4.08 -16.25
C HIS A 114 20.37 -3.02 -15.65
N LYS A 115 19.90 -1.83 -15.30
CA LYS A 115 20.73 -0.75 -14.74
C LYS A 115 20.19 -0.26 -13.39
N GLY A 116 21.06 0.08 -12.46
CA GLY A 116 20.68 0.77 -11.22
C GLY A 116 20.12 2.17 -11.51
N GLY A 117 19.15 2.63 -10.73
CA GLY A 117 18.55 3.97 -10.91
C GLY A 117 17.63 4.13 -12.13
N VAL A 118 17.26 3.02 -12.80
CA VAL A 118 16.17 3.05 -13.80
C VAL A 118 14.88 2.65 -13.10
N TYR A 119 13.78 3.25 -13.52
CA TYR A 119 12.43 3.36 -12.94
C TYR A 119 11.73 2.10 -12.37
N LYS A 120 12.41 0.97 -12.18
CA LYS A 120 11.90 -0.31 -11.63
C LYS A 120 10.98 -0.10 -10.44
N THR A 121 11.49 0.46 -9.35
CA THR A 121 10.73 0.59 -8.11
C THR A 121 9.51 1.48 -8.31
N SER A 122 9.68 2.61 -9.00
CA SER A 122 8.57 3.50 -9.33
C SER A 122 7.50 2.79 -10.17
N VAL A 123 7.89 2.08 -11.23
CA VAL A 123 6.97 1.32 -12.08
C VAL A 123 6.26 0.23 -11.30
N SER A 124 6.98 -0.55 -10.48
CA SER A 124 6.39 -1.60 -9.64
C SER A 124 5.36 -1.05 -8.65
N VAL A 125 5.70 0.04 -7.96
CA VAL A 125 4.80 0.70 -7.00
C VAL A 125 3.55 1.24 -7.70
N HIS A 126 3.71 1.99 -8.78
CA HIS A 126 2.57 2.59 -9.47
C HIS A 126 1.70 1.54 -10.15
N LEU A 127 2.29 0.47 -10.70
CA LEU A 127 1.53 -0.66 -11.23
C LEU A 127 0.71 -1.34 -10.13
N ALA A 128 1.32 -1.58 -8.96
CA ALA A 128 0.61 -2.18 -7.84
C ALA A 128 -0.57 -1.31 -7.36
N GLN A 129 -0.35 0.00 -7.24
CA GLN A 129 -1.38 0.97 -6.86
C GLN A 129 -2.51 1.05 -7.89
N ASP A 130 -2.20 1.09 -9.18
CA ASP A 130 -3.19 1.11 -10.26
C ASP A 130 -4.06 -0.17 -10.27
N LEU A 131 -3.44 -1.35 -10.11
CA LEU A 131 -4.16 -2.62 -10.01
C LEU A 131 -5.05 -2.66 -8.75
N ALA A 132 -4.57 -2.14 -7.62
CA ALA A 132 -5.35 -2.04 -6.38
C ALA A 132 -6.56 -1.09 -6.56
N LEU A 133 -6.38 0.05 -7.24
CA LEU A 133 -7.46 0.99 -7.57
C LEU A 133 -8.53 0.35 -8.46
N LYS A 134 -8.15 -0.58 -9.34
CA LYS A 134 -9.07 -1.40 -10.15
C LYS A 134 -9.81 -2.48 -9.34
N GLY A 135 -9.54 -2.58 -8.03
CA GLY A 135 -10.26 -3.46 -7.10
C GLY A 135 -9.63 -4.84 -6.93
N LEU A 136 -8.46 -5.07 -7.53
CA LEU A 136 -7.68 -6.30 -7.36
C LEU A 136 -6.99 -6.33 -6.00
N ARG A 137 -6.76 -7.54 -5.49
CA ARG A 137 -5.85 -7.77 -4.38
C ARG A 137 -4.44 -7.88 -4.94
N VAL A 138 -3.54 -7.03 -4.46
CA VAL A 138 -2.17 -6.93 -4.97
C VAL A 138 -1.21 -7.15 -3.81
N LEU A 139 -0.19 -7.97 -4.03
CA LEU A 139 0.98 -8.09 -3.17
C LEU A 139 2.17 -7.52 -3.94
N LEU A 140 2.81 -6.49 -3.40
CA LEU A 140 4.05 -5.96 -3.93
C LEU A 140 5.22 -6.55 -3.13
N VAL A 141 6.14 -7.23 -3.83
CA VAL A 141 7.30 -7.88 -3.20
C VAL A 141 8.57 -7.12 -3.56
N GLU A 142 9.26 -6.62 -2.54
CA GLU A 142 10.59 -6.00 -2.64
C GLU A 142 11.62 -6.91 -1.97
N GLY A 143 12.13 -7.91 -2.70
CA GLY A 143 12.97 -8.96 -2.11
C GLY A 143 14.49 -8.74 -2.18
N ASN A 144 14.97 -7.86 -3.08
CA ASN A 144 16.41 -7.70 -3.33
C ASN A 144 16.81 -6.24 -3.53
N ASP A 145 16.08 -5.32 -2.89
CA ASP A 145 16.47 -3.92 -2.79
C ASP A 145 16.73 -3.59 -1.31
N PRO A 146 17.99 -3.64 -0.85
CA PRO A 146 18.33 -3.33 0.53
C PRO A 146 17.94 -1.91 0.97
N GLN A 147 17.62 -1.01 0.03
CA GLN A 147 17.20 0.36 0.34
C GLN A 147 15.73 0.45 0.79
N GLY A 148 14.92 -0.60 0.60
CA GLY A 148 13.53 -0.63 1.05
C GLY A 148 12.67 0.49 0.45
N THR A 149 12.94 0.90 -0.79
CA THR A 149 12.29 2.09 -1.39
C THR A 149 10.79 1.86 -1.61
N ALA A 150 10.37 0.67 -2.08
CA ALA A 150 8.96 0.34 -2.22
C ALA A 150 8.25 0.31 -0.85
N SER A 151 8.93 -0.18 0.17
CA SER A 151 8.45 -0.15 1.56
C SER A 151 8.24 1.29 2.04
N MET A 152 9.22 2.17 1.79
CA MET A 152 9.09 3.61 2.07
C MET A 152 7.92 4.25 1.33
N TYR A 153 7.60 3.86 0.09
CA TYR A 153 6.41 4.35 -0.61
C TYR A 153 5.09 4.08 0.14
N HIS A 154 5.08 3.07 1.01
CA HIS A 154 3.91 2.67 1.79
C HIS A 154 4.04 3.05 3.28
N GLY A 155 4.98 3.92 3.66
CA GLY A 155 5.12 4.43 5.03
C GLY A 155 5.92 3.50 5.95
N TRP A 156 6.47 2.41 5.41
CA TRP A 156 7.39 1.55 6.14
C TRP A 156 8.81 2.09 5.97
N VAL A 157 9.24 2.94 6.91
CA VAL A 157 10.62 3.48 6.97
C VAL A 157 11.57 2.36 7.43
N PRO A 158 12.52 1.90 6.60
CA PRO A 158 13.36 0.74 6.92
C PRO A 158 14.09 0.87 8.26
N ASP A 159 14.72 2.01 8.52
CA ASP A 159 15.51 2.25 9.75
C ASP A 159 14.66 2.33 11.03
N LEU A 160 13.34 2.52 10.92
CA LEU A 160 12.44 2.69 12.06
C LEU A 160 11.51 1.48 12.27
N HIS A 161 11.03 0.88 11.19
CA HIS A 161 9.91 -0.06 11.22
C HIS A 161 10.26 -1.48 10.75
N ILE A 162 11.43 -1.68 10.12
CA ILE A 162 11.82 -2.98 9.54
C ILE A 162 13.05 -3.50 10.28
N HIS A 163 12.94 -4.70 10.81
CA HIS A 163 14.05 -5.39 11.47
C HIS A 163 14.48 -6.63 10.68
N ALA A 164 15.60 -7.24 11.03
CA ALA A 164 16.18 -8.34 10.27
C ALA A 164 15.17 -9.51 10.11
N GLU A 165 14.44 -9.79 11.17
CA GLU A 165 13.35 -10.78 11.27
C GLU A 165 12.15 -10.47 10.37
N ASP A 166 11.99 -9.24 9.88
CA ASP A 166 10.93 -8.84 8.95
C ASP A 166 11.36 -8.95 7.48
N THR A 167 12.62 -9.26 7.21
CA THR A 167 13.18 -9.32 5.84
C THR A 167 13.21 -10.74 5.29
N LEU A 168 13.76 -10.93 4.09
CA LEU A 168 14.04 -12.27 3.55
C LEU A 168 15.21 -13.00 4.24
N LEU A 169 15.93 -12.35 5.16
CA LEU A 169 17.11 -12.92 5.78
C LEU A 169 16.83 -14.23 6.54
N PRO A 170 15.81 -14.35 7.43
CA PRO A 170 15.49 -15.62 8.08
C PRO A 170 15.21 -16.77 7.11
N PHE A 171 14.54 -16.50 5.98
CA PHE A 171 14.33 -17.50 4.94
C PHE A 171 15.65 -17.96 4.31
N TYR A 172 16.55 -17.04 3.96
CA TYR A 172 17.86 -17.38 3.40
C TYR A 172 18.78 -18.13 4.38
N LEU A 173 18.62 -17.90 5.67
CA LEU A 173 19.34 -18.63 6.73
C LEU A 173 18.73 -20.00 7.05
N GLY A 174 17.57 -20.34 6.47
CA GLY A 174 16.85 -21.59 6.76
C GLY A 174 16.13 -21.58 8.11
N GLU A 175 15.93 -20.42 8.71
CA GLU A 175 15.19 -20.25 9.98
C GLU A 175 13.67 -20.25 9.76
N LYS A 176 13.23 -20.01 8.52
CA LYS A 176 11.83 -19.99 8.08
C LYS A 176 11.67 -20.76 6.78
N ASP A 177 10.56 -21.48 6.64
CA ASP A 177 10.26 -22.30 5.45
C ASP A 177 9.63 -21.49 4.29
N ASP A 178 9.03 -20.33 4.60
CA ASP A 178 8.44 -19.41 3.63
C ASP A 178 8.60 -17.96 4.07
N VAL A 179 8.22 -17.02 3.21
CA VAL A 179 8.39 -15.57 3.40
C VAL A 179 7.12 -14.86 3.89
N THR A 180 6.08 -15.59 4.30
CA THR A 180 4.79 -15.01 4.69
C THR A 180 4.91 -14.09 5.90
N TYR A 181 5.85 -14.40 6.81
CA TYR A 181 6.13 -13.58 7.99
C TYR A 181 6.59 -12.15 7.66
N ALA A 182 7.16 -11.95 6.47
CA ALA A 182 7.68 -10.67 6.02
C ALA A 182 6.61 -9.78 5.35
N ILE A 183 5.39 -10.29 5.15
CA ILE A 183 4.31 -9.53 4.51
C ILE A 183 3.74 -8.50 5.50
N LYS A 184 3.78 -7.23 5.10
CA LYS A 184 3.12 -6.12 5.81
C LYS A 184 1.78 -5.76 5.14
N PRO A 185 0.75 -5.39 5.92
CA PRO A 185 -0.58 -5.07 5.41
C PRO A 185 -0.65 -3.73 4.65
#